data_AF-A0A226WZ97-F1
#
_entry.id   AF-A0A226WZ97-F1
#
_cell.length_a   1.000
_cell.length_b   1.000
_cell.length_c   1.000
_cell.angle_alpha   90.00
_cell.angle_beta   90.00
_cell.angle_gamma   90.00
#
_symmetry.space_group_name_H-M   'P 1'
#
loop_
_entity.id
_entity.type
_entity.pdbx_description
1 polymer ?
#
loop_
_entity_poly.entity_id
_entity_poly.type
_entity_poly.pdbx_seq_one_letter_code
_entity_poly.pdbx_strand_id
1 'polypeptide(L)'
;MDRGYKGVAIDGVKIYHLGLRRVITRELRAMIRRRSAIEPAIGHMKADGKLDRNWLKGALGDAMHAVLCGAGHNLRMILRRLRIFLSLYAGPAAELGRSHMTQRLYHRPTKPIVQGRLA
;
A
#
# COMPACT_ATOMS: atom_id res chain seq x y z
N MET A 1 -20.19 3.11 -3.90
CA MET A 1 -19.74 1.87 -4.56
C MET A 1 -20.76 1.50 -5.59
N ASP A 2 -20.33 1.30 -6.83
CA ASP A 2 -21.21 0.85 -7.91
C ASP A 2 -21.86 -0.48 -7.50
N ARG A 3 -23.16 -0.66 -7.77
CA ARG A 3 -23.90 -1.84 -7.31
C ARG A 3 -23.60 -3.09 -8.13
N GLY A 4 -22.78 -2.95 -9.17
CA GLY A 4 -22.23 -4.03 -9.97
C GLY A 4 -23.31 -4.90 -10.63
N TYR A 5 -22.85 -5.93 -11.30
CA TYR A 5 -23.69 -6.97 -11.87
C TYR A 5 -24.47 -7.71 -10.75
N LYS A 6 -25.81 -7.77 -10.86
CA LYS A 6 -26.70 -8.40 -9.86
C LYS A 6 -26.70 -9.94 -9.89
N GLY A 7 -25.91 -10.54 -10.77
CA GLY A 7 -25.88 -11.99 -10.93
C GLY A 7 -27.12 -12.55 -11.62
N VAL A 8 -27.09 -13.87 -11.84
CA VAL A 8 -28.24 -14.69 -12.23
C VAL A 8 -28.79 -15.36 -10.96
N ALA A 9 -30.11 -15.44 -10.82
CA ALA A 9 -30.72 -16.21 -9.74
C ALA A 9 -30.45 -17.70 -9.98
N ILE A 10 -29.80 -18.35 -9.02
CA ILE A 10 -29.51 -19.78 -9.07
C ILE A 10 -30.43 -20.45 -8.05
N ASP A 11 -31.17 -21.46 -8.50
CA ASP A 11 -32.12 -22.15 -7.64
C ASP A 11 -31.39 -22.83 -6.47
N GLY A 12 -31.97 -22.76 -5.27
CA GLY A 12 -31.35 -23.22 -4.03
C GLY A 12 -30.19 -22.37 -3.47
N VAL A 13 -29.74 -21.30 -4.14
CA VAL A 13 -28.62 -20.45 -3.67
C VAL A 13 -29.08 -19.06 -3.26
N LYS A 14 -28.84 -18.70 -2.00
CA LYS A 14 -29.16 -17.36 -1.49
C LYS A 14 -28.03 -16.36 -1.76
N ILE A 15 -28.22 -15.50 -2.76
CA ILE A 15 -27.23 -14.47 -3.16
C ILE A 15 -27.41 -13.19 -2.31
N TYR A 16 -26.39 -12.83 -1.55
CA TYR A 16 -26.40 -11.64 -0.69
C TYR A 16 -25.77 -10.43 -1.38
N HIS A 17 -26.53 -9.34 -1.47
CA HIS A 17 -26.12 -8.07 -2.09
C HIS A 17 -25.94 -6.96 -1.04
N LEU A 18 -25.02 -6.02 -1.30
CA LEU A 18 -24.84 -4.82 -0.49
C LEU A 18 -26.12 -3.96 -0.55
N GLY A 19 -26.71 -3.65 0.60
CA GLY A 19 -27.91 -2.78 0.71
C GLY A 19 -29.18 -3.47 1.21
N LEU A 20 -29.17 -4.79 1.42
CA LEU A 20 -30.27 -5.48 2.09
C LEU A 20 -30.29 -5.09 3.58
N ARG A 21 -31.35 -4.37 3.99
CA ARG A 21 -31.66 -3.95 5.37
C ARG A 21 -32.11 -5.14 6.24
N ARG A 22 -31.39 -6.26 6.17
CA ARG A 22 -31.70 -7.51 6.89
C ARG A 22 -30.88 -7.62 8.17
N VAL A 23 -31.46 -8.27 9.18
CA VAL A 23 -30.76 -8.74 10.37
C VAL A 23 -29.78 -9.84 9.93
N ILE A 24 -28.55 -9.43 9.61
CA ILE A 24 -27.46 -10.31 9.16
C ILE A 24 -26.67 -10.74 10.41
N THR A 25 -26.35 -12.03 10.50
CA THR A 25 -25.49 -12.56 11.58
C THR A 25 -24.12 -11.88 11.58
N ARG A 26 -23.48 -11.78 12.74
CA ARG A 26 -22.16 -11.13 12.88
C ARG A 26 -21.11 -11.73 11.93
N GLU A 27 -21.15 -13.05 11.76
CA GLU A 27 -20.27 -13.82 10.88
C GLU A 27 -20.50 -13.47 9.41
N LEU A 28 -21.75 -13.51 8.95
CA LEU A 28 -22.09 -13.18 7.57
C LEU A 28 -21.72 -11.72 7.25
N ARG A 29 -21.90 -10.80 8.20
CA ARG A 29 -21.44 -9.41 8.06
C ARG A 29 -19.91 -9.33 7.90
N ALA A 30 -19.16 -10.12 8.66
CA ALA A 30 -17.70 -10.17 8.53
C ALA A 30 -17.26 -10.73 7.17
N MET A 31 -17.91 -11.80 6.67
CA MET A 31 -17.64 -12.36 5.34
C MET A 31 -17.93 -11.35 4.23
N ILE A 32 -19.08 -10.67 4.28
CA ILE A 32 -19.45 -9.64 3.30
C ILE A 32 -18.40 -8.52 3.29
N ARG A 33 -18.00 -8.01 4.47
CA ARG A 33 -16.96 -6.96 4.56
C ARG A 33 -15.62 -7.39 3.98
N ARG A 34 -15.17 -8.63 4.27
CA ARG A 34 -13.94 -9.18 3.69
C ARG A 34 -14.03 -9.26 2.17
N ARG A 35 -15.17 -9.70 1.63
CA ARG A 35 -15.41 -9.74 0.18
C ARG A 35 -15.45 -8.35 -0.45
N SER A 36 -16.08 -7.37 0.19
CA SER A 36 -16.13 -6.00 -0.31
C SER A 36 -14.76 -5.33 -0.40
N ALA A 37 -13.77 -5.78 0.39
CA ALA A 37 -12.40 -5.30 0.29
C ALA A 37 -11.63 -5.82 -0.94
N ILE A 38 -12.18 -6.80 -1.67
CA ILE A 38 -11.57 -7.38 -2.87
C ILE A 38 -11.67 -6.42 -4.06
N GLU A 39 -12.82 -5.75 -4.26
CA GLU A 39 -13.01 -4.84 -5.40
C GLU A 39 -11.98 -3.70 -5.42
N PRO A 40 -11.71 -2.99 -4.31
CA PRO A 40 -10.62 -2.02 -4.26
C PRO A 40 -9.25 -2.64 -4.55
N ALA A 41 -8.98 -3.85 -4.04
CA ALA A 41 -7.70 -4.52 -4.28
C ALA A 41 -7.50 -4.86 -5.77
N ILE A 42 -8.54 -5.33 -6.46
CA ILE A 42 -8.51 -5.56 -7.91
C ILE A 42 -8.32 -4.22 -8.65
N GLY A 43 -9.00 -3.16 -8.23
CA GLY A 43 -8.81 -1.82 -8.80
C GLY A 43 -7.34 -1.34 -8.71
N HIS A 44 -6.72 -1.50 -7.54
CA HIS A 44 -5.30 -1.21 -7.36
C HIS A 44 -4.39 -2.13 -8.18
N MET A 45 -4.74 -3.41 -8.33
CA MET A 45 -3.96 -4.33 -9.16
C MET A 45 -4.04 -3.97 -10.65
N LYS A 46 -5.19 -3.50 -11.12
CA LYS A 46 -5.39 -2.98 -12.48
C LYS A 46 -4.55 -1.73 -12.74
N ALA A 47 -4.70 -0.71 -11.90
CA ALA A 47 -4.02 0.57 -12.06
C ALA A 47 -2.52 0.52 -11.67
N ASP A 48 -2.22 0.21 -10.41
CA ASP A 48 -0.87 0.25 -9.83
C ASP A 48 -0.09 -1.06 -10.10
N GLY A 49 -0.81 -2.17 -10.18
CA GLY A 49 -0.25 -3.49 -10.41
C GLY A 49 0.04 -3.80 -11.89
N LYS A 50 -0.32 -2.90 -12.82
CA LYS A 50 -0.19 -3.07 -14.29
C LYS A 50 -0.92 -4.31 -14.82
N LEU A 51 -1.93 -4.81 -14.12
CA LEU A 51 -2.69 -5.95 -14.58
C LEU A 51 -3.42 -5.64 -15.90
N ASP A 52 -3.79 -4.37 -16.14
CA ASP A 52 -4.42 -3.93 -17.40
C ASP A 52 -3.45 -3.82 -18.59
N ARG A 53 -2.14 -4.03 -18.38
CA ARG A 53 -1.12 -3.92 -19.44
C ARG A 53 -0.26 -5.18 -19.45
N ASN A 54 -0.66 -6.17 -20.25
CA ASN A 54 0.12 -7.36 -20.49
C ASN A 54 1.00 -7.21 -21.74
N TRP A 55 2.31 -7.48 -21.60
CA TRP A 55 3.27 -7.52 -22.71
C TRP A 55 3.64 -8.95 -23.14
N LEU A 56 3.21 -9.95 -22.37
CA LEU A 56 3.40 -11.37 -22.69
C LEU A 56 2.38 -11.81 -23.72
N LYS A 57 2.77 -12.74 -24.60
CA LYS A 57 1.92 -13.22 -25.69
C LYS A 57 1.18 -14.50 -25.31
N GLY A 58 -0.07 -14.60 -25.75
CA GLY A 58 -0.90 -15.80 -25.65
C GLY A 58 -1.42 -16.10 -24.25
N ALA A 59 -2.32 -17.08 -24.16
CA ALA A 59 -3.05 -17.41 -22.93
C ALA A 59 -2.14 -17.81 -21.76
N LEU A 60 -1.03 -18.51 -22.05
CA LEU A 60 -0.01 -18.82 -21.03
C LEU A 60 0.63 -17.54 -20.48
N GLY A 61 0.95 -16.58 -21.37
CA GLY A 61 1.47 -15.27 -20.99
C GLY A 61 0.50 -14.48 -20.14
N ASP A 62 -0.79 -14.46 -20.50
CA ASP A 62 -1.85 -13.83 -19.70
C ASP A 62 -1.94 -14.43 -18.29
N ALA A 63 -1.93 -15.76 -18.18
CA ALA A 63 -1.96 -16.44 -16.89
C ALA A 63 -0.73 -16.11 -16.03
N MET A 64 0.48 -16.15 -16.62
CA MET A 64 1.72 -15.80 -15.93
C MET A 64 1.72 -14.33 -15.48
N HIS A 65 1.28 -13.41 -16.33
CA HIS A 65 1.20 -11.98 -16.01
C HIS A 65 0.26 -11.74 -14.82
N ALA A 66 -0.93 -12.35 -14.83
CA ALA A 66 -1.90 -12.23 -13.75
C ALA A 66 -1.33 -12.73 -12.41
N VAL A 67 -0.66 -13.89 -12.41
CA VAL A 67 -0.02 -14.46 -11.21
C VAL A 67 1.09 -13.52 -10.70
N LEU A 68 1.94 -13.01 -11.60
CA LEU A 68 3.06 -12.14 -11.21
C LEU A 68 2.58 -10.78 -10.68
N CYS A 69 1.56 -10.18 -11.29
CA CYS A 69 0.91 -8.97 -10.79
C CYS A 69 0.37 -9.18 -9.36
N GLY A 70 -0.27 -10.33 -9.11
CA GLY A 70 -0.73 -10.74 -7.78
C GLY A 70 0.41 -10.91 -6.78
N ALA A 71 1.46 -11.63 -7.14
CA ALA A 71 2.64 -11.81 -6.31
C ALA A 71 3.30 -10.47 -5.95
N GLY A 72 3.48 -9.58 -6.95
CA GLY A 72 4.02 -8.24 -6.73
C GLY A 72 3.15 -7.36 -5.82
N HIS A 73 1.82 -7.51 -5.87
CA HIS A 73 0.92 -6.84 -4.92
C HIS A 73 1.14 -7.35 -3.48
N ASN A 74 1.23 -8.66 -3.28
CA ASN A 74 1.49 -9.26 -1.97
C ASN A 74 2.85 -8.82 -1.40
N LEU A 75 3.91 -8.80 -2.22
CA LEU A 75 5.23 -8.33 -1.82
C LEU A 75 5.20 -6.86 -1.37
N ARG A 76 4.50 -5.99 -2.10
CA ARG A 76 4.32 -4.57 -1.71
C ARG A 76 3.63 -4.43 -0.36
N MET A 77 2.64 -5.26 -0.04
CA MET A 77 1.98 -5.26 1.27
C MET A 77 2.94 -5.67 2.39
N ILE A 78 3.71 -6.74 2.18
CA ILE A 78 4.71 -7.23 3.15
C ILE A 78 5.76 -6.14 3.41
N LEU A 79 6.35 -5.58 2.35
CA LEU A 79 7.35 -4.52 2.46
C LEU A 79 6.80 -3.27 3.16
N ARG A 80 5.54 -2.89 2.89
CA ARG A 80 4.90 -1.78 3.58
C ARG A 80 4.77 -2.05 5.09
N ARG A 81 4.43 -3.28 5.48
CA ARG A 81 4.33 -3.67 6.89
C ARG A 81 5.70 -3.71 7.57
N LEU A 82 6.71 -4.26 6.89
CA LEU A 82 8.09 -4.28 7.37
C LEU A 82 8.64 -2.85 7.54
N ARG A 83 8.37 -1.94 6.61
CA ARG A 83 8.77 -0.53 6.73
C ARG A 83 8.19 0.13 7.97
N ILE A 84 6.90 -0.09 8.24
CA ILE A 84 6.23 0.44 9.44
C ILE A 84 6.84 -0.18 10.70
N PHE A 85 6.98 -1.52 10.71
CA PHE A 85 7.62 -2.24 11.81
C PHE A 85 9.01 -1.68 12.11
N LEU A 86 9.90 -1.65 11.12
CA LEU A 86 11.25 -1.10 11.27
C LEU A 86 11.23 0.36 11.72
N SER A 87 10.32 1.21 11.23
CA SER A 87 10.24 2.61 11.69
C SER A 87 9.85 2.75 13.17
N LEU A 88 9.02 1.84 13.69
CA LEU A 88 8.62 1.83 15.10
C LEU A 88 9.75 1.34 16.00
N TYR A 89 10.56 0.37 15.56
CA TYR A 89 11.65 -0.20 16.37
C TYR A 89 13.00 0.49 16.17
N ALA A 90 13.27 1.09 15.00
CA ALA A 90 14.51 1.81 14.70
C ALA A 90 14.45 3.32 15.03
N GLY A 91 13.25 3.85 15.31
CA GLY A 91 13.01 5.24 15.71
C GLY A 91 13.86 5.74 16.89
N PRO A 92 14.05 4.97 17.99
CA PRO A 92 14.84 5.44 19.12
C PRO A 92 16.35 5.56 18.81
N ALA A 93 16.89 4.74 17.91
CA ALA A 93 18.32 4.72 17.60
C ALA A 93 18.72 5.77 16.55
N ALA A 94 17.81 6.11 15.63
CA ALA A 94 18.08 7.11 14.58
C ALA A 94 18.05 8.57 15.08
N GLU A 95 17.46 8.82 16.26
CA GLU A 95 17.42 10.17 16.87
C GLU A 95 18.71 10.51 17.63
N LEU A 96 19.39 9.53 18.27
CA LEU A 96 20.70 9.73 18.88
C LEU A 96 21.81 10.05 17.86
N GLY A 97 21.70 9.55 16.62
CA GLY A 97 22.66 9.85 15.56
C GLY A 97 22.48 11.25 14.94
N ARG A 98 21.28 11.82 15.00
CA ARG A 98 20.98 13.15 14.44
C ARG A 98 21.37 14.30 15.36
N SER A 99 21.29 14.12 16.69
CA SER A 99 21.69 15.15 17.65
C SER A 99 23.21 15.36 17.70
N HIS A 100 24.01 14.30 17.48
CA HIS A 100 25.47 14.42 17.50
C HIS A 100 26.07 15.03 16.21
N MET A 101 25.40 14.89 15.07
CA MET A 101 25.89 15.41 13.78
C MET A 101 25.53 16.89 13.57
N THR A 102 24.44 17.39 14.17
CA THR A 102 24.04 18.81 14.08
C THR A 102 24.87 19.72 14.99
N GLN A 103 25.35 19.23 16.14
CA GLN A 103 26.24 20.02 17.01
C GLN A 103 27.62 20.29 16.39
N ARG A 104 28.13 19.39 15.53
CA ARG A 104 29.45 19.53 14.88
C ARG A 104 29.47 20.53 13.71
N LEU A 105 28.31 20.87 13.16
CA LEU A 105 28.16 21.84 12.06
C LEU A 105 27.95 23.28 12.55
N TYR A 106 27.40 23.48 13.75
CA TYR A 106 27.23 24.81 14.36
C TYR A 106 28.45 25.33 15.13
N HIS A 107 29.44 24.48 15.42
CA HIS A 107 30.68 24.85 16.12
C HIS A 107 31.90 24.94 15.18
N ARG A 108 31.70 25.45 13.96
CA ARG A 108 32.81 25.94 13.14
C ARG A 108 33.09 27.39 13.56
N PRO A 109 34.23 27.72 14.21
CA PRO A 109 34.59 29.11 14.42
C PRO A 109 34.84 29.76 13.07
N THR A 110 33.95 30.65 12.64
CA THR A 110 34.21 31.55 11.52
C THR A 110 35.29 32.52 11.98
N LYS A 111 36.52 32.35 11.47
CA LYS A 111 37.58 33.35 11.64
C LYS A 111 37.07 34.68 11.07
N PRO A 112 37.13 35.80 11.81
CA PRO A 112 36.76 37.08 11.24
C PRO A 112 37.76 37.44 10.13
N ILE A 113 37.24 37.76 8.96
CA ILE A 113 38.01 38.31 7.85
C ILE A 113 38.38 39.73 8.28
N VAL A 114 39.66 39.94 8.59
CA VAL A 114 40.20 41.26 8.94
C VAL A 114 40.11 42.13 7.68
N GLN A 115 39.20 43.11 7.68
CA GLN A 115 39.06 44.06 6.60
C GLN A 115 40.24 45.04 6.65
N GLY A 116 41.12 44.93 5.66
CA GLY A 116 42.29 45.80 5.50
C GLY A 116 41.88 47.26 5.37
N ARG A 117 42.44 48.09 6.25
CA ARG A 117 42.48 49.55 6.13
C ARG A 117 43.44 49.89 4.99
N LEU A 118 42.93 50.50 3.92
CA LEU A 118 43.75 51.17 2.92
C LEU A 118 43.45 52.68 3.00
N ALA A 119 44.54 53.43 3.21
CA ALA A 119 44.77 54.87 3.02
C ALA A 119 43.66 55.85 3.44
#